data_AF-A0A2E4B8H6-F1
#
_entry.id   AF-A0A2E4B8H6-F1
#
_cell.length_a   1.000
_cell.length_b   1.000
_cell.length_c   1.000
_cell.angle_alpha   90.00
_cell.angle_beta   90.00
_cell.angle_gamma   90.00
#
_symmetry.space_group_name_H-M   'P 1'
#
loop_
_entity.id
_entity.type
_entity.pdbx_description
1 polymer ?
#
loop_
_entity_poly.entity_id
_entity_poly.type
_entity_poly.pdbx_seq_one_letter_code
_entity_poly.pdbx_strand_id
1 'polypeptide(L)'
;MGLELVLLLVDQPRLATLLEHTWEDVDATMEAGGLRSSRSTADARLVRPFDIDAEAEWLDWSETQTDVDRSLPVLEGLAACEEGEEGLLHLMRWCSPGAWEVWEGRAFLYFDVLLGREVAHVDDLYAEPTWCDIVAEAGKRTETELVEAVILDWMSRREALGETLDEHRDPRILPTHEAHVRATGALAHALERLTNEPDLVGVVGREHLTATAWGHGPWNLTAVLQHGLPTVD
;
A
#
# COMPACT_ATOMS: atom_id res chain seq x y z
N MET A 1 11.11 8.20 14.74
CA MET A 1 9.94 7.71 13.99
C MET A 1 10.52 7.17 12.68
N GLY A 2 10.37 5.88 12.43
CA GLY A 2 10.87 5.26 11.20
C GLY A 2 9.96 5.63 10.04
N LEU A 3 10.47 5.62 8.82
CA LEU A 3 9.68 5.83 7.63
C LEU A 3 9.13 4.48 7.18
N GLU A 4 7.82 4.42 6.90
CA GLU A 4 7.13 3.19 6.53
C GLU A 4 6.92 3.13 5.02
N LEU A 5 7.32 1.99 4.43
CA LEU A 5 6.98 1.58 3.08
C LEU A 5 5.60 0.95 3.12
N VAL A 6 4.73 1.37 2.20
CA VAL A 6 3.33 0.93 2.11
C VAL A 6 3.11 0.31 0.74
N LEU A 7 2.54 -0.89 0.71
CA LEU A 7 1.89 -1.48 -0.46
C LEU A 7 0.38 -1.50 -0.19
N LEU A 8 -0.34 -0.53 -0.75
CA LEU A 8 -1.79 -0.43 -0.64
C LEU A 8 -2.44 -1.31 -1.71
N LEU A 9 -3.30 -2.26 -1.32
CA LEU A 9 -4.10 -3.02 -2.28
C LEU A 9 -5.37 -2.21 -2.54
N VAL A 10 -5.69 -1.94 -3.79
CA VAL A 10 -6.86 -1.13 -4.17
C VAL A 10 -7.82 -1.99 -4.98
N ASP A 11 -9.09 -2.05 -4.57
CA ASP A 11 -10.18 -2.67 -5.34
C ASP A 11 -10.55 -1.74 -6.51
N GLN A 12 -10.09 -2.09 -7.70
CA GLN A 12 -10.24 -1.27 -8.89
C GLN A 12 -11.72 -1.07 -9.29
N PRO A 13 -12.58 -2.10 -9.37
CA PRO A 13 -13.99 -1.92 -9.70
C PRO A 13 -14.72 -0.96 -8.74
N ARG A 14 -14.43 -1.04 -7.44
CA ARG A 14 -15.01 -0.11 -6.46
C ARG A 14 -14.49 1.30 -6.63
N LEU A 15 -13.20 1.47 -6.85
CA LEU A 15 -12.63 2.79 -7.11
C LEU A 15 -13.23 3.41 -8.38
N ALA A 16 -13.35 2.63 -9.46
CA ALA A 16 -13.96 3.08 -10.71
C ALA A 16 -15.39 3.56 -10.50
N THR A 17 -16.22 2.77 -9.81
CA THR A 17 -17.60 3.16 -9.50
C THR A 17 -17.65 4.46 -8.70
N LEU A 18 -16.79 4.60 -7.69
CA LEU A 18 -16.74 5.79 -6.84
C LEU A 18 -16.32 7.05 -7.62
N LEU A 19 -15.37 6.90 -8.53
CA LEU A 19 -14.84 7.99 -9.36
C LEU A 19 -15.80 8.46 -10.46
N GLU A 20 -16.76 7.63 -10.86
CA GLU A 20 -17.82 7.96 -11.84
C GLU A 20 -18.97 8.79 -11.23
N HIS A 21 -19.17 8.72 -9.92
CA HIS A 21 -20.16 9.55 -9.23
C HIS A 21 -19.76 11.02 -9.23
N THR A 22 -20.75 11.90 -9.16
CA THR A 22 -20.45 13.32 -8.96
C THR A 22 -19.83 13.54 -7.58
N TRP A 23 -18.98 14.54 -7.45
CA TRP A 23 -18.36 14.87 -6.18
C TRP A 23 -19.41 15.16 -5.09
N GLU A 24 -20.44 15.94 -5.42
CA GLU A 24 -21.56 16.22 -4.51
C GLU A 24 -22.28 14.95 -4.04
N ASP A 25 -22.52 13.98 -4.94
CA ASP A 25 -23.14 12.70 -4.58
C ASP A 25 -22.26 11.89 -3.63
N VAL A 26 -20.93 11.87 -3.85
CA VAL A 26 -19.99 11.16 -2.99
C VAL A 26 -19.97 11.77 -1.60
N ASP A 27 -19.80 13.09 -1.48
CA ASP A 27 -19.82 13.80 -0.19
C ASP A 27 -21.12 13.53 0.56
N ALA A 28 -22.28 13.77 -0.09
CA ALA A 28 -23.58 13.59 0.55
C ALA A 28 -23.83 12.13 0.99
N THR A 29 -23.39 11.16 0.19
CA THR A 29 -23.54 9.74 0.54
C THR A 29 -22.58 9.31 1.65
N MET A 30 -21.36 9.85 1.69
CA MET A 30 -20.42 9.64 2.79
C MET A 30 -20.93 10.25 4.09
N GLU A 31 -21.38 11.51 4.09
CA GLU A 31 -21.97 12.16 5.28
C GLU A 31 -23.15 11.38 5.87
N ALA A 32 -23.98 10.78 5.01
CA ALA A 32 -25.10 9.94 5.42
C ALA A 32 -24.69 8.51 5.86
N GLY A 33 -23.40 8.15 5.75
CA GLY A 33 -22.87 6.81 6.01
C GLY A 33 -23.31 5.76 4.97
N GLY A 34 -23.83 6.20 3.82
CA GLY A 34 -24.41 5.33 2.79
C GLY A 34 -23.40 4.45 2.06
N LEU A 35 -22.13 4.89 1.97
CA LEU A 35 -21.06 4.14 1.30
C LEU A 35 -20.41 3.06 2.18
N ARG A 36 -20.75 2.96 3.48
CA ARG A 36 -20.09 1.98 4.38
C ARG A 36 -20.28 0.53 3.92
N SER A 37 -21.40 0.24 3.27
CA SER A 37 -21.68 -1.08 2.70
C SER A 37 -20.95 -1.35 1.38
N SER A 38 -20.52 -0.31 0.66
CA SER A 38 -19.74 -0.40 -0.57
C SER A 38 -18.23 -0.39 -0.33
N ARG A 39 -17.78 -0.29 0.93
CA ARG A 39 -16.37 -0.40 1.27
C ARG A 39 -15.87 -1.84 1.10
N SER A 40 -14.63 -2.00 0.66
CA SER A 40 -13.99 -3.32 0.55
C SER A 40 -13.97 -4.01 1.92
N THR A 41 -14.19 -5.33 1.93
CA THR A 41 -14.10 -6.12 3.16
C THR A 41 -12.67 -6.10 3.67
N ALA A 42 -12.48 -5.72 4.93
CA ALA A 42 -11.16 -5.64 5.55
C ALA A 42 -10.51 -7.03 5.58
N ASP A 43 -9.26 -7.10 5.16
CA ASP A 43 -8.43 -8.30 5.25
C ASP A 43 -7.93 -8.48 6.69
N ALA A 44 -8.04 -9.68 7.24
CA ALA A 44 -7.66 -9.96 8.63
C ALA A 44 -6.13 -9.96 8.87
N ARG A 45 -5.32 -9.99 7.81
CA ARG A 45 -3.85 -10.11 7.86
C ARG A 45 -3.13 -8.84 7.44
N LEU A 46 -3.83 -7.93 6.78
CA LEU A 46 -3.29 -6.65 6.34
C LEU A 46 -3.73 -5.53 7.28
N VAL A 47 -2.92 -4.48 7.37
CA VAL A 47 -3.31 -3.30 8.13
C VAL A 47 -4.26 -2.47 7.30
N ARG A 48 -5.21 -1.80 7.94
CA ARG A 48 -6.11 -0.88 7.26
C ARG A 48 -5.93 0.51 7.84
N PRO A 49 -5.13 1.36 7.19
CA PRO A 49 -4.92 2.72 7.64
C PRO A 49 -6.28 3.43 7.72
N PHE A 50 -6.51 4.12 8.83
CA PHE A 50 -7.71 4.94 9.04
C PHE A 50 -9.01 4.13 8.86
N ASP A 51 -9.07 2.86 9.29
CA ASP A 51 -10.27 2.03 9.09
C ASP A 51 -11.54 2.64 9.69
N ILE A 52 -11.43 3.34 10.82
CA ILE A 52 -12.58 3.99 11.45
C ILE A 52 -12.87 5.36 10.80
N ASP A 53 -11.82 6.05 10.36
CA ASP A 53 -11.87 7.48 10.03
C ASP A 53 -11.72 7.79 8.53
N ALA A 54 -11.60 6.79 7.65
CA ALA A 54 -11.39 7.02 6.21
C ALA A 54 -12.49 7.86 5.55
N GLU A 55 -13.72 7.81 6.07
CA GLU A 55 -14.84 8.67 5.64
C GLU A 55 -14.57 10.13 6.02
N ALA A 56 -14.16 10.35 7.26
CA ALA A 56 -13.85 11.68 7.79
C ALA A 56 -12.62 12.28 7.10
N GLU A 57 -11.59 11.48 6.84
CA GLU A 57 -10.39 11.93 6.12
C GLU A 57 -10.72 12.46 4.72
N TRP A 58 -11.61 11.78 3.96
CA TRP A 58 -12.09 12.31 2.68
C TRP A 58 -12.91 13.59 2.87
N LEU A 59 -13.89 13.60 3.78
CA LEU A 59 -14.79 14.74 3.96
C LEU A 59 -14.03 15.98 4.43
N ASP A 60 -13.13 15.84 5.41
CA ASP A 60 -12.28 16.91 5.91
C ASP A 60 -11.39 17.47 4.79
N TRP A 61 -10.79 16.61 3.96
CA TRP A 61 -10.02 17.04 2.81
C TRP A 61 -10.92 17.73 1.75
N SER A 62 -12.05 17.14 1.41
CA SER A 62 -13.02 17.63 0.42
C SER A 62 -13.55 19.03 0.78
N GLU A 63 -13.82 19.30 2.06
CA GLU A 63 -14.25 20.61 2.56
C GLU A 63 -13.23 21.72 2.32
N THR A 64 -11.94 21.40 2.28
CA THR A 64 -10.89 22.39 1.99
C THR A 64 -10.85 22.82 0.53
N GLN A 65 -11.46 22.04 -0.37
CA GLN A 65 -11.46 22.27 -1.81
C GLN A 65 -12.65 23.15 -2.24
N THR A 66 -12.49 24.48 -2.16
CA THR A 66 -13.59 25.44 -2.40
C THR A 66 -13.82 25.82 -3.85
N ASP A 67 -12.82 25.65 -4.71
CA ASP A 67 -12.83 26.14 -6.11
C ASP A 67 -13.13 25.04 -7.14
N VAL A 68 -13.52 23.84 -6.68
CA VAL A 68 -13.83 22.68 -7.52
C VAL A 68 -15.33 22.69 -7.88
N ASP A 69 -15.64 22.40 -9.15
CA ASP A 69 -17.02 22.16 -9.58
C ASP A 69 -17.49 20.78 -9.11
N ARG A 70 -18.26 20.76 -8.01
CA ARG A 70 -18.74 19.53 -7.37
C ARG A 70 -19.82 18.79 -8.17
N SER A 71 -20.32 19.37 -9.26
CA SER A 71 -21.27 18.69 -10.16
C SER A 71 -20.60 17.73 -11.15
N LEU A 72 -19.28 17.82 -11.29
CA LEU A 72 -18.49 16.93 -12.15
C LEU A 72 -18.28 15.56 -11.50
N PRO A 73 -18.04 14.50 -12.30
CA PRO A 73 -17.52 13.24 -11.80
C PRO A 73 -16.27 13.48 -10.94
N VAL A 74 -16.11 12.72 -9.85
CA VAL A 74 -15.01 12.90 -8.90
C VAL A 74 -13.66 12.88 -9.60
N LEU A 75 -13.43 11.97 -10.56
CA LEU A 75 -12.16 11.93 -11.31
C LEU A 75 -11.88 13.25 -12.05
N GLU A 76 -12.89 13.83 -12.71
CA GLU A 76 -12.75 15.10 -13.44
C GLU A 76 -12.51 16.27 -12.48
N GLY A 77 -13.24 16.29 -11.34
CA GLY A 77 -13.04 17.30 -10.30
C GLY A 77 -11.64 17.24 -9.68
N LEU A 78 -11.15 16.03 -9.38
CA LEU A 78 -9.81 15.81 -8.83
C LEU A 78 -8.72 16.22 -9.83
N ALA A 79 -8.89 15.92 -11.13
CA ALA A 79 -7.92 16.29 -12.16
C ALA A 79 -7.78 17.81 -12.34
N ALA A 80 -8.79 18.59 -11.95
CA ALA A 80 -8.76 20.06 -11.98
C ALA A 80 -8.31 20.70 -10.64
N CYS A 81 -8.10 19.90 -9.60
CA CYS A 81 -7.73 20.34 -8.25
C CYS A 81 -6.19 20.38 -8.09
N GLU A 82 -5.67 21.37 -7.34
CA GLU A 82 -4.22 21.51 -7.08
C GLU A 82 -3.65 20.34 -6.25
N GLU A 83 -4.47 19.72 -5.39
CA GLU A 83 -4.11 18.59 -4.54
C GLU A 83 -4.93 17.33 -4.89
N GLY A 84 -5.33 17.19 -6.16
CA GLY A 84 -6.17 16.09 -6.63
C GLY A 84 -5.61 14.71 -6.30
N GLU A 85 -4.28 14.54 -6.27
CA GLU A 85 -3.66 13.27 -5.92
C GLU A 85 -3.92 12.89 -4.46
N GLU A 86 -3.96 13.85 -3.53
CA GLU A 86 -4.27 13.56 -2.12
C GLU A 86 -5.72 13.06 -1.99
N GLY A 87 -6.66 13.73 -2.67
CA GLY A 87 -8.05 13.27 -2.75
C GLY A 87 -8.18 11.86 -3.34
N LEU A 88 -7.47 11.60 -4.43
CA LEU A 88 -7.43 10.26 -5.04
C LEU A 88 -6.88 9.21 -4.06
N LEU A 89 -5.84 9.55 -3.30
CA LEU A 89 -5.26 8.65 -2.30
C LEU A 89 -6.25 8.32 -1.17
N HIS A 90 -7.04 9.30 -0.70
CA HIS A 90 -8.11 9.07 0.28
C HIS A 90 -9.14 8.06 -0.25
N LEU A 91 -9.56 8.22 -1.51
CA LEU A 91 -10.52 7.30 -2.15
C LEU A 91 -9.91 5.91 -2.42
N MET A 92 -8.64 5.83 -2.78
CA MET A 92 -7.92 4.55 -2.89
C MET A 92 -7.85 3.81 -1.55
N ARG A 93 -7.59 4.53 -0.45
CA ARG A 93 -7.63 3.98 0.92
C ARG A 93 -9.04 3.54 1.32
N TRP A 94 -10.07 4.29 0.92
CA TRP A 94 -11.46 3.90 1.11
C TRP A 94 -11.78 2.55 0.43
N CYS A 95 -11.38 2.42 -0.83
CA CYS A 95 -11.55 1.20 -1.65
C CYS A 95 -10.56 0.08 -1.32
N SER A 96 -9.67 0.26 -0.34
CA SER A 96 -8.68 -0.75 0.00
C SER A 96 -9.23 -1.81 0.97
N PRO A 97 -9.04 -3.12 0.71
CA PRO A 97 -9.21 -4.16 1.71
C PRO A 97 -8.09 -4.16 2.77
N GLY A 98 -6.93 -3.53 2.49
CA GLY A 98 -5.81 -3.41 3.41
C GLY A 98 -4.49 -3.11 2.69
N ALA A 99 -3.46 -2.81 3.48
CA ALA A 99 -2.11 -2.51 3.05
C ALA A 99 -1.10 -3.43 3.76
N TRP A 100 0.02 -3.66 3.11
CA TRP A 100 1.22 -4.15 3.77
C TRP A 100 2.11 -2.96 4.14
N GLU A 101 2.45 -2.83 5.42
CA GLU A 101 3.27 -1.74 5.95
C GLU A 101 4.49 -2.30 6.67
N VAL A 102 5.64 -1.71 6.39
CA VAL A 102 6.88 -2.07 7.06
C VAL A 102 7.81 -0.87 7.17
N TRP A 103 8.59 -0.83 8.26
CA TRP A 103 9.75 0.03 8.33
C TRP A 103 10.72 -0.24 7.16
N GLU A 104 11.08 0.80 6.40
CA GLU A 104 11.94 0.70 5.19
C GLU A 104 13.22 -0.10 5.42
N GLY A 105 13.88 0.07 6.57
CA GLY A 105 15.11 -0.65 6.90
C GLY A 105 14.95 -2.17 6.89
N ARG A 106 13.73 -2.68 7.16
CA ARG A 106 13.41 -4.11 7.06
C ARG A 106 13.00 -4.51 5.64
N ALA A 107 12.45 -3.60 4.84
CA ALA A 107 12.08 -3.89 3.46
C ALA A 107 13.29 -4.35 2.64
N PHE A 108 14.45 -3.72 2.81
CA PHE A 108 15.71 -4.16 2.18
C PHE A 108 16.00 -5.64 2.41
N LEU A 109 15.96 -6.08 3.67
CA LEU A 109 16.18 -7.48 4.03
C LEU A 109 15.21 -8.42 3.30
N TYR A 110 13.94 -8.04 3.21
CA TYR A 110 12.91 -8.90 2.62
C TYR A 110 13.06 -8.97 1.11
N PHE A 111 13.32 -7.83 0.48
CA PHE A 111 13.49 -7.72 -0.97
C PHE A 111 14.78 -8.41 -1.41
N ASP A 112 15.85 -8.30 -0.63
CA ASP A 112 17.11 -9.02 -0.90
C ASP A 112 16.88 -10.53 -1.01
N VAL A 113 16.13 -11.09 -0.05
CA VAL A 113 15.85 -12.52 0.04
C VAL A 113 14.85 -12.99 -1.02
N LEU A 114 13.85 -12.15 -1.32
CA LEU A 114 12.82 -12.43 -2.32
C LEU A 114 13.41 -12.39 -3.73
N LEU A 115 14.19 -11.36 -4.04
CA LEU A 115 14.80 -11.12 -5.36
C LEU A 115 16.10 -11.90 -5.56
N GLY A 116 16.72 -12.40 -4.49
CA GLY A 116 18.03 -13.08 -4.57
C GLY A 116 19.18 -12.15 -4.97
N ARG A 117 19.02 -10.83 -4.79
CA ARG A 117 20.01 -9.79 -5.08
C ARG A 117 19.87 -8.64 -4.08
N GLU A 118 20.95 -7.93 -3.82
CA GLU A 118 20.92 -6.74 -2.97
C GLU A 118 20.11 -5.60 -3.62
N VAL A 119 19.22 -4.97 -2.84
CA VAL A 119 18.57 -3.70 -3.16
C VAL A 119 19.42 -2.59 -2.54
N ALA A 120 20.09 -1.80 -3.38
CA ALA A 120 21.23 -0.98 -2.95
C ALA A 120 20.82 0.41 -2.44
N HIS A 121 19.75 1.01 -2.97
CA HIS A 121 19.35 2.38 -2.63
C HIS A 121 17.90 2.45 -2.16
N VAL A 122 17.57 3.47 -1.35
CA VAL A 122 16.20 3.69 -0.87
C VAL A 122 15.22 3.92 -2.03
N ASP A 123 15.65 4.61 -3.09
CA ASP A 123 14.82 4.82 -4.27
C ASP A 123 14.45 3.51 -4.96
N ASP A 124 15.29 2.48 -4.87
CA ASP A 124 15.02 1.17 -5.46
C ASP A 124 13.87 0.45 -4.74
N LEU A 125 13.60 0.76 -3.45
CA LEU A 125 12.43 0.24 -2.73
C LEU A 125 11.10 0.74 -3.33
N TYR A 126 11.15 1.87 -4.04
CA TYR A 126 9.99 2.53 -4.63
C TYR A 126 10.02 2.46 -6.16
N ALA A 127 11.03 1.85 -6.77
CA ALA A 127 11.17 1.80 -8.21
C ALA A 127 10.24 0.75 -8.83
N GLU A 128 9.55 1.10 -9.91
CA GLU A 128 8.67 0.20 -10.66
C GLU A 128 9.36 -1.11 -11.05
N PRO A 129 10.59 -1.13 -11.60
CA PRO A 129 11.26 -2.39 -11.95
C PRO A 129 11.45 -3.34 -10.76
N THR A 130 11.73 -2.80 -9.56
CA THR A 130 11.86 -3.62 -8.35
C THR A 130 10.54 -4.30 -8.02
N TRP A 131 9.42 -3.58 -8.08
CA TRP A 131 8.10 -4.14 -7.79
C TRP A 131 7.62 -5.11 -8.87
N CYS A 132 7.94 -4.87 -10.15
CA CYS A 132 7.71 -5.85 -11.20
C CYS A 132 8.45 -7.15 -10.92
N ASP A 133 9.72 -7.09 -10.52
CA ASP A 133 10.49 -8.28 -10.15
C ASP A 133 9.87 -8.98 -8.91
N ILE A 134 9.51 -8.22 -7.87
CA ILE A 134 8.88 -8.74 -6.63
C ILE A 134 7.59 -9.50 -6.94
N VAL A 135 6.70 -8.91 -7.74
CA VAL A 135 5.45 -9.55 -8.16
C VAL A 135 5.73 -10.77 -9.04
N ALA A 136 6.74 -10.73 -9.91
CA ALA A 136 7.15 -11.88 -10.70
C ALA A 136 7.75 -13.02 -9.87
N GLU A 137 8.29 -12.74 -8.67
CA GLU A 137 8.73 -13.73 -7.70
C GLU A 137 7.58 -14.26 -6.81
N ALA A 138 6.43 -13.60 -6.79
CA ALA A 138 5.27 -14.02 -6.02
C ALA A 138 4.83 -15.44 -6.41
N GLY A 139 4.51 -16.26 -5.41
CA GLY A 139 4.06 -17.65 -5.60
C GLY A 139 5.15 -18.66 -5.96
N LYS A 140 6.41 -18.25 -6.21
CA LYS A 140 7.53 -19.19 -6.44
C LYS A 140 8.00 -19.89 -5.15
N ARG A 141 7.77 -19.26 -4.00
CA ARG A 141 7.97 -19.83 -2.67
C ARG A 141 6.64 -19.79 -1.93
N THR A 142 6.39 -20.79 -1.11
CA THR A 142 5.34 -20.73 -0.10
C THR A 142 5.64 -19.61 0.91
N GLU A 143 4.61 -19.12 1.60
CA GLU A 143 4.79 -18.15 2.68
C GLU A 143 5.80 -18.64 3.73
N THR A 144 5.70 -19.91 4.14
CA THR A 144 6.60 -20.51 5.12
C THR A 144 8.05 -20.49 4.65
N GLU A 145 8.31 -20.88 3.39
CA GLU A 145 9.67 -20.88 2.82
C GLU A 145 10.25 -19.46 2.74
N LEU A 146 9.43 -18.45 2.39
CA LEU A 146 9.89 -17.06 2.33
C LEU A 146 10.21 -16.52 3.73
N VAL A 147 9.33 -16.76 4.70
CA VAL A 147 9.53 -16.35 6.10
C VAL A 147 10.79 -16.98 6.67
N GLU A 148 10.97 -18.30 6.51
CA GLU A 148 12.16 -19.00 6.99
C GLU A 148 13.44 -18.46 6.35
N ALA A 149 13.44 -18.22 5.04
CA ALA A 149 14.58 -17.65 4.34
C ALA A 149 14.96 -16.25 4.87
N VAL A 150 13.97 -15.40 5.12
CA VAL A 150 14.20 -14.05 5.69
C VAL A 150 14.77 -14.13 7.10
N ILE A 151 14.25 -15.02 7.94
CA ILE A 151 14.74 -15.19 9.31
C ILE A 151 16.19 -15.70 9.32
N LEU A 152 16.51 -16.68 8.47
CA LEU A 152 17.87 -17.21 8.36
C LEU A 152 18.85 -16.12 7.88
N ASP A 153 18.47 -15.32 6.88
CA ASP A 153 19.30 -14.23 6.39
C ASP A 153 19.52 -13.15 7.46
N TRP A 154 18.46 -12.75 8.16
CA TRP A 154 18.54 -11.80 9.28
C TRP A 154 19.48 -12.28 10.39
N MET A 155 19.35 -13.54 10.81
CA MET A 155 20.22 -14.13 11.84
C MET A 155 21.68 -14.16 11.37
N SER A 156 21.92 -14.54 10.11
CA SER A 156 23.26 -14.55 9.53
C SER A 156 23.89 -13.15 9.47
N ARG A 157 23.13 -12.13 9.07
CA ARG A 157 23.61 -10.73 9.07
C ARG A 157 23.94 -10.25 10.49
N ARG A 158 23.15 -10.60 11.50
CA ARG A 158 23.46 -10.28 12.90
C ARG A 158 24.76 -10.94 13.36
N GLU A 159 24.93 -12.23 13.11
CA GLU A 159 26.17 -12.95 13.48
C GLU A 159 27.39 -12.35 12.78
N ALA A 160 27.27 -11.97 11.51
CA ALA A 160 28.35 -11.33 10.75
C ALA A 160 28.77 -9.96 11.34
N LEU A 161 27.86 -9.26 12.00
CA LEU A 161 28.13 -8.03 12.75
C LEU A 161 28.71 -8.29 14.16
N GLY A 162 28.87 -9.56 14.57
CA GLY A 162 29.33 -9.94 15.90
C GLY A 162 28.25 -9.79 16.99
N GLU A 163 26.99 -9.63 16.59
CA GLU A 163 25.87 -9.51 17.52
C GLU A 163 25.47 -10.88 18.10
N THR A 164 24.95 -10.88 19.33
CA THR A 164 24.48 -12.10 19.98
C THR A 164 23.15 -12.56 19.41
N LEU A 165 22.95 -13.88 19.33
CA LEU A 165 21.66 -14.54 19.09
C LEU A 165 21.02 -15.09 20.37
N ASP A 166 21.72 -15.00 21.50
CA ASP A 166 21.21 -15.44 22.81
C ASP A 166 20.19 -14.43 23.35
N GLU A 167 18.93 -14.86 23.44
CA GLU A 167 17.80 -14.07 23.97
C GLU A 167 17.99 -13.62 25.42
N HIS A 168 18.79 -14.35 26.21
CA HIS A 168 19.12 -13.93 27.58
C HIS A 168 20.11 -12.77 27.61
N ARG A 169 20.87 -12.57 26.52
CA ARG A 169 21.85 -11.48 26.38
C ARG A 169 21.28 -10.28 25.63
N ASP A 170 20.33 -10.49 24.72
CA ASP A 170 19.57 -9.44 24.07
C ASP A 170 18.06 -9.76 24.06
N PRO A 171 17.28 -9.14 24.98
CA PRO A 171 15.85 -9.41 25.10
C PRO A 171 15.03 -8.89 23.91
N ARG A 172 15.63 -8.14 22.97
CA ARG A 172 14.95 -7.65 21.76
C ARG A 172 14.96 -8.65 20.62
N ILE A 173 15.73 -9.74 20.70
CA ILE A 173 15.83 -10.73 19.63
C ILE A 173 14.47 -11.34 19.32
N LEU A 174 13.77 -11.85 20.33
CA LEU A 174 12.48 -12.51 20.12
C LEU A 174 11.41 -11.55 19.56
N PRO A 175 11.20 -10.34 20.11
CA PRO A 175 10.30 -9.35 19.50
C PRO A 175 10.69 -8.97 18.06
N THR A 176 11.98 -8.90 17.75
CA THR A 176 12.47 -8.56 16.39
C THR A 176 12.23 -9.70 15.42
N HIS A 177 12.52 -10.94 15.84
CA HIS A 177 12.21 -12.16 15.10
C HIS A 177 10.72 -12.22 14.76
N GLU A 178 9.85 -12.09 15.76
CA GLU A 178 8.40 -12.10 15.55
C GLU A 178 7.93 -10.98 14.61
N ALA A 179 8.57 -9.81 14.66
CA ALA A 179 8.23 -8.71 13.76
C ALA A 179 8.63 -9.02 12.30
N HIS A 180 9.76 -9.71 12.09
CA HIS A 180 10.15 -10.20 10.76
C HIS A 180 9.21 -11.29 10.25
N VAL A 181 8.81 -12.25 11.11
CA VAL A 181 7.82 -13.28 10.77
C VAL A 181 6.50 -12.64 10.35
N ARG A 182 5.95 -11.73 11.16
CA ARG A 182 4.67 -11.07 10.86
C ARG A 182 4.74 -10.25 9.57
N ALA A 183 5.76 -9.41 9.41
CA ALA A 183 5.86 -8.53 8.25
C ALA A 183 6.12 -9.32 6.96
N THR A 184 6.95 -10.36 6.98
CA THR A 184 7.23 -11.18 5.80
C THR A 184 6.03 -12.04 5.42
N GLY A 185 5.33 -12.61 6.41
CA GLY A 185 4.08 -13.35 6.15
C GLY A 185 2.98 -12.46 5.57
N ALA A 186 2.84 -11.22 6.06
CA ALA A 186 1.91 -10.25 5.50
C ALA A 186 2.31 -9.80 4.08
N LEU A 187 3.62 -9.66 3.78
CA LEU A 187 4.10 -9.39 2.42
C LEU A 187 3.73 -10.53 1.47
N ALA A 188 4.01 -11.78 1.86
CA ALA A 188 3.69 -12.96 1.06
C ALA A 188 2.18 -13.02 0.75
N HIS A 189 1.35 -12.79 1.78
CA HIS A 189 -0.11 -12.72 1.63
C HIS A 189 -0.57 -11.61 0.68
N ALA A 190 -0.02 -10.40 0.83
CA ALA A 190 -0.34 -9.28 -0.06
C ALA A 190 -0.01 -9.60 -1.53
N LEU A 191 1.17 -10.18 -1.78
CA LEU A 191 1.60 -10.57 -3.13
C LEU A 191 0.75 -11.71 -3.70
N GLU A 192 0.37 -12.69 -2.87
CA GLU A 192 -0.54 -13.76 -3.28
C GLU A 192 -1.91 -13.20 -3.71
N ARG A 193 -2.45 -12.24 -2.95
CA ARG A 193 -3.70 -11.57 -3.31
C ARG A 193 -3.59 -10.82 -4.63
N LEU A 194 -2.54 -10.01 -4.82
CA LEU A 194 -2.31 -9.30 -6.09
C LEU A 194 -2.18 -10.26 -7.29
N THR A 195 -1.66 -11.46 -7.09
CA THR A 195 -1.49 -12.45 -8.16
C THR A 195 -2.80 -13.19 -8.47
N ASN A 196 -3.65 -13.41 -7.47
CA ASN A 196 -4.84 -14.27 -7.59
C ASN A 196 -6.16 -13.49 -7.74
N GLU A 197 -6.19 -12.21 -7.38
CA GLU A 197 -7.38 -11.35 -7.46
C GLU A 197 -7.14 -10.26 -8.52
N PRO A 198 -7.60 -10.45 -9.77
CA PRO A 198 -7.30 -9.54 -10.90
C PRO A 198 -7.91 -8.14 -10.73
N ASP A 199 -8.91 -8.01 -9.86
CA ASP A 199 -9.55 -6.73 -9.53
C ASP A 199 -8.72 -5.89 -8.53
N LEU A 200 -7.64 -6.47 -7.97
CA LEU A 200 -6.75 -5.75 -7.06
C LEU A 200 -5.52 -5.23 -7.78
N VAL A 201 -5.17 -3.98 -7.47
CA VAL A 201 -3.94 -3.34 -7.91
C VAL A 201 -3.10 -2.91 -6.72
N GLY A 202 -1.78 -3.05 -6.86
CA GLY A 202 -0.83 -2.62 -5.83
C GLY A 202 -0.38 -1.19 -6.08
N VAL A 203 -0.65 -0.29 -5.14
CA VAL A 203 -0.17 1.09 -5.15
C VAL A 203 0.87 1.26 -4.05
N VAL A 204 2.12 1.45 -4.45
CA VAL A 204 3.24 1.59 -3.51
C VAL A 204 3.44 3.05 -3.15
N GLY A 205 3.70 3.32 -1.89
CA GLY A 205 4.08 4.64 -1.44
C GLY A 205 4.70 4.63 -0.06
N ARG A 206 4.79 5.80 0.54
CA ARG A 206 5.39 6.02 1.85
C ARG A 206 4.47 6.94 2.64
N GLU A 207 4.29 6.65 3.93
CA GLU A 207 3.33 7.35 4.78
C GLU A 207 3.48 8.89 4.79
N HIS A 208 4.70 9.41 4.61
CA HIS A 208 5.00 10.85 4.67
C HIS A 208 5.43 11.46 3.31
N LEU A 209 5.26 10.76 2.19
CA LEU A 209 5.46 11.35 0.86
C LEU A 209 4.15 11.92 0.33
N THR A 210 4.26 12.95 -0.50
CA THR A 210 3.14 13.52 -1.26
C THR A 210 2.49 12.45 -2.12
N ALA A 211 1.17 12.49 -2.27
CA ALA A 211 0.40 11.54 -3.06
C ALA A 211 0.90 11.41 -4.52
N THR A 212 1.52 12.45 -5.07
CA THR A 212 2.19 12.44 -6.38
C THR A 212 3.27 11.35 -6.52
N ALA A 213 3.88 10.92 -5.43
CA ALA A 213 4.91 9.89 -5.39
C ALA A 213 4.35 8.46 -5.21
N TRP A 214 3.03 8.29 -5.13
CA TRP A 214 2.39 6.99 -4.97
C TRP A 214 2.11 6.33 -6.32
N GLY A 215 2.27 5.00 -6.35
CA GLY A 215 2.01 4.16 -7.51
C GLY A 215 3.06 4.25 -8.61
N HIS A 216 2.88 3.43 -9.63
CA HIS A 216 3.81 3.27 -10.76
C HIS A 216 3.07 3.29 -12.08
N GLY A 217 3.76 3.70 -13.15
CA GLY A 217 3.24 3.63 -14.51
C GLY A 217 1.82 4.23 -14.62
N PRO A 218 0.86 3.51 -15.23
CA PRO A 218 -0.53 3.95 -15.35
C PRO A 218 -1.28 4.10 -14.02
N TRP A 219 -0.79 3.48 -12.94
CA TRP A 219 -1.37 3.52 -11.60
C TRP A 219 -0.70 4.55 -10.67
N ASN A 220 0.27 5.32 -11.17
CA ASN A 220 0.73 6.51 -10.46
C ASN A 220 -0.42 7.53 -10.37
N LEU A 221 -0.59 8.16 -9.21
CA LEU A 221 -1.78 9.00 -8.96
C LEU A 221 -1.87 10.18 -9.92
N THR A 222 -0.76 10.85 -10.23
CA THR A 222 -0.73 11.93 -11.23
C THR A 222 -1.10 11.39 -12.63
N ALA A 223 -0.63 10.20 -13.00
CA ALA A 223 -1.00 9.57 -14.27
C ALA A 223 -2.49 9.22 -14.33
N VAL A 224 -3.08 8.69 -13.25
CA VAL A 224 -4.51 8.39 -13.14
C VAL A 224 -5.35 9.66 -13.33
N LEU A 225 -4.97 10.78 -12.70
CA LEU A 225 -5.71 12.04 -12.89
C LEU A 225 -5.59 12.60 -14.31
N GLN A 226 -4.45 12.40 -14.98
CA GLN A 226 -4.22 12.90 -16.34
C GLN A 226 -4.85 12.03 -17.44
N HIS A 227 -4.96 10.72 -17.20
CA HIS A 227 -5.29 9.74 -18.24
C HIS A 227 -6.48 8.85 -17.91
N GLY A 228 -7.03 8.96 -16.70
CA GLY A 228 -8.06 8.09 -16.16
C GLY A 228 -7.52 6.77 -15.63
N LEU A 229 -8.42 5.95 -15.08
CA LEU A 229 -8.06 4.62 -14.60
C LEU A 229 -7.57 3.72 -15.75
N PRO A 230 -6.52 2.93 -15.54
CA PRO A 230 -6.08 1.93 -16.52
C PRO A 230 -7.20 0.93 -16.81
N THR A 231 -7.42 0.62 -18.09
CA THR A 231 -8.34 -0.43 -18.49
C THR A 231 -7.69 -1.79 -18.28
N VAL A 232 -8.44 -2.73 -17.72
CA VAL A 232 -8.02 -4.14 -17.65
C VAL A 232 -8.34 -4.75 -19.02
N ASP A 233 -7.32 -5.07 -19.80
CA ASP A 233 -7.46 -5.86 -21.04
C ASP A 233 -7.81 -7.34 -20.74
#